data_AF-A0A7S4H1U2-F1
#
_entry.id   AF-A0A7S4H1U2-F1
#
_cell.length_a   1.000
_cell.length_b   1.000
_cell.length_c   1.000
_cell.angle_alpha   90.00
_cell.angle_beta   90.00
_cell.angle_gamma   90.00
#
_symmetry.space_group_name_H-M   'P 1'
#
loop_
_entity.id
_entity.type
_entity.pdbx_description
1 polymer ?
#
loop_
_entity_poly.entity_id
_entity_poly.type
_entity_poly.pdbx_seq_one_letter_code
_entity_poly.pdbx_strand_id
1 'polypeptide(L)'
;MKRWSSAEDKTLKDHASTLTAKQIGHLLGRTARAISQRAARIGVEMRKHGDAYHGRKYPEADIETARQLYSSGMSLKLVAEKMEIPFASLKNYFY
;
A
#
# COMPACT_ATOMS: atom_id res chain seq x y z
N MET A 1 -19.57 15.77 -20.24
CA MET A 1 -18.59 15.31 -19.22
C MET A 1 -19.35 14.97 -17.94
N LYS A 2 -19.29 13.72 -17.47
CA LYS A 2 -19.93 13.33 -16.21
C LYS A 2 -19.13 13.94 -15.05
N ARG A 3 -19.76 14.84 -14.29
CA ARG A 3 -19.17 15.56 -13.14
C ARG A 3 -18.71 14.55 -12.09
N TRP A 4 -17.59 14.87 -11.44
CA TRP A 4 -17.10 14.09 -10.30
C TRP A 4 -17.87 14.51 -9.06
N SER A 5 -18.41 13.53 -8.36
CA SER A 5 -19.10 13.72 -7.09
C SER A 5 -18.13 13.56 -5.93
N SER A 6 -18.38 14.24 -4.80
CA SER A 6 -17.55 14.06 -3.58
C SER A 6 -17.49 12.61 -3.11
N ALA A 7 -18.52 11.80 -3.39
CA ALA A 7 -18.50 10.37 -3.14
C ALA A 7 -17.43 9.65 -3.98
N GLU A 8 -17.37 9.91 -5.29
CA GLU A 8 -16.37 9.32 -6.20
C GLU A 8 -14.94 9.72 -5.79
N ASP A 9 -14.73 10.96 -5.35
CA ASP A 9 -13.44 11.42 -4.83
C ASP A 9 -13.04 10.72 -3.53
N LYS A 10 -14.01 10.44 -2.65
CA LYS A 10 -13.78 9.69 -1.41
C LYS A 10 -13.42 8.25 -1.71
N THR A 11 -14.13 7.60 -2.63
CA THR A 11 -13.82 6.23 -3.10
C THR A 11 -12.43 6.17 -3.73
N LEU A 12 -12.07 7.19 -4.52
CA LEU A 12 -10.74 7.28 -5.12
C LEU A 12 -9.65 7.41 -4.05
N LYS A 13 -9.86 8.25 -3.02
CA LYS A 13 -8.92 8.42 -1.91
C LYS A 13 -8.73 7.15 -1.09
N ASP A 14 -9.82 6.51 -0.72
CA ASP A 14 -9.82 5.29 0.09
C ASP A 14 -9.10 4.14 -0.63
N HIS A 15 -9.40 3.96 -1.91
CA HIS A 15 -8.83 2.86 -2.69
C HIS A 15 -7.49 3.18 -3.37
N ALA A 16 -7.02 4.43 -3.42
CA ALA A 16 -5.78 4.78 -4.12
C ALA A 16 -4.53 4.08 -3.56
N SER A 17 -4.53 3.77 -2.26
CA SER A 17 -3.43 3.07 -1.59
C SER A 17 -3.43 1.56 -1.85
N THR A 18 -4.57 0.98 -2.25
CA THR A 18 -4.77 -0.47 -2.35
C THR A 18 -5.01 -0.95 -3.78
N LEU A 19 -5.79 -0.20 -4.57
CA LEU A 19 -6.25 -0.58 -5.91
C LEU A 19 -5.60 0.25 -7.02
N THR A 20 -5.48 -0.35 -8.20
CA THR A 20 -5.01 0.35 -9.39
C THR A 20 -6.06 1.29 -9.98
N ALA A 21 -5.61 2.29 -10.74
CA ALA A 21 -6.49 3.18 -11.50
C ALA A 21 -7.47 2.42 -12.41
N LYS A 22 -7.07 1.24 -12.91
CA LYS A 22 -7.90 0.36 -13.73
C LYS A 22 -9.03 -0.29 -12.90
N GLN A 23 -8.72 -0.79 -11.71
CA GLN A 23 -9.71 -1.39 -10.82
C GLN A 23 -10.71 -0.34 -10.29
N ILE A 24 -10.22 0.82 -9.85
CA ILE A 24 -11.08 1.94 -9.43
C ILE A 24 -11.93 2.42 -10.60
N GLY A 25 -11.37 2.47 -11.81
CA GLY A 25 -12.11 2.77 -13.03
C GLY A 25 -13.25 1.78 -13.26
N HIS A 26 -13.02 0.49 -13.08
CA HIS A 26 -14.06 -0.53 -13.18
C HIS A 26 -15.16 -0.35 -12.13
N LEU A 27 -14.79 -0.03 -10.88
CA LEU A 27 -15.72 0.26 -9.78
C LEU A 27 -16.62 1.48 -10.05
N LEU A 28 -16.04 2.54 -10.61
CA LEU A 28 -16.74 3.81 -10.86
C LEU A 28 -17.36 3.92 -12.27
N GLY A 29 -17.18 2.89 -13.11
CA GLY A 29 -17.57 2.92 -14.53
C GLY A 29 -16.82 4.00 -15.33
N ARG A 30 -15.54 4.24 -15.02
CA ARG A 30 -14.66 5.23 -15.64
C ARG A 30 -13.42 4.56 -16.23
N THR A 31 -12.77 5.25 -17.17
CA THR A 31 -11.48 4.79 -17.69
C THR A 31 -10.36 5.04 -16.68
N ALA A 32 -9.36 4.16 -16.65
CA ALA A 32 -8.18 4.32 -15.80
C ALA A 32 -7.51 5.69 -15.97
N ARG A 33 -7.49 6.20 -17.20
CA ARG A 33 -6.94 7.52 -17.55
C ARG A 33 -7.73 8.67 -16.90
N ALA A 34 -9.05 8.56 -16.78
CA ALA A 34 -9.87 9.54 -16.07
C ALA A 34 -9.61 9.50 -14.56
N ILE A 35 -9.41 8.32 -13.98
CA ILE A 35 -9.04 8.16 -12.56
C ILE A 35 -7.68 8.82 -12.29
N SER A 36 -6.65 8.53 -13.09
CA SER A 36 -5.32 9.10 -12.90
C SER A 36 -5.31 10.63 -13.02
N GLN A 37 -6.04 11.19 -14.00
CA GLN A 37 -6.16 12.65 -14.12
C GLN A 37 -6.90 13.26 -12.94
N ARG A 38 -7.93 12.58 -12.41
CA ARG A 38 -8.63 13.05 -11.22
C ARG A 38 -7.74 13.00 -10.00
N ALA A 39 -7.06 11.87 -9.77
CA ALA A 39 -6.13 11.65 -8.67
C ALA A 39 -5.06 12.75 -8.64
N ALA A 40 -4.42 13.04 -9.78
CA ALA A 40 -3.46 14.13 -9.92
C ALA A 40 -4.06 15.50 -9.57
N ARG A 41 -5.32 15.76 -9.98
CA ARG A 41 -6.02 17.03 -9.72
C ARG A 41 -6.44 17.21 -8.26
N ILE A 42 -6.69 16.12 -7.54
CA ILE A 42 -7.07 16.15 -6.12
C ILE A 42 -5.89 15.87 -5.18
N GLY A 43 -4.67 15.74 -5.71
CA GLY A 43 -3.44 15.51 -4.95
C GLY A 43 -3.32 14.11 -4.34
N VAL A 44 -3.97 13.10 -4.95
CA VAL A 44 -3.91 11.72 -4.49
C VAL A 44 -2.84 10.96 -5.26
N GLU A 45 -1.79 10.53 -4.55
CA GLU A 45 -0.78 9.64 -5.11
C GLU A 45 -1.33 8.22 -5.20
N MET A 46 -1.48 7.70 -6.42
CA MET A 46 -1.85 6.31 -6.68
C MET A 46 -0.65 5.36 -6.54
N ARG A 47 0.21 5.61 -5.56
CA ARG A 47 1.30 4.71 -5.23
C ARG A 47 0.72 3.64 -4.31
N LYS A 48 0.92 2.39 -4.71
CA LYS A 48 0.58 1.25 -3.86
C LYS A 48 1.58 1.23 -2.70
N HIS A 49 1.07 1.31 -1.48
CA HIS A 49 1.84 1.14 -0.26
C HIS A 49 1.52 -0.24 0.33
N GLY A 50 2.40 -0.74 1.20
CA GLY A 50 2.17 -2.03 1.86
C GLY A 50 2.05 -3.19 0.87
N ASP A 51 1.04 -4.04 1.04
CA ASP A 51 0.93 -5.36 0.38
C ASP A 51 0.64 -5.25 -1.10
N ALA A 52 0.09 -4.11 -1.48
CA ALA A 52 -0.17 -3.77 -2.85
C ALA A 52 1.13 -3.38 -3.59
N TYR A 53 2.23 -3.07 -2.89
CA TYR A 53 3.49 -2.67 -3.53
C TYR A 53 4.16 -3.85 -4.25
N HIS A 54 4.38 -3.69 -5.55
CA HIS A 54 4.95 -4.73 -6.43
C HIS A 54 6.37 -5.18 -6.06
N GLY A 55 7.10 -4.40 -5.25
CA GLY A 55 8.42 -4.75 -4.72
C GLY A 55 8.38 -5.39 -3.34
N ARG A 56 7.20 -5.61 -2.74
CA ARG A 56 7.07 -6.21 -1.41
C ARG A 56 7.33 -7.71 -1.50
N LYS A 57 8.30 -8.18 -0.72
CA LYS A 57 8.68 -9.61 -0.65
C LYS A 57 7.95 -10.37 0.46
N TYR A 58 7.46 -9.67 1.48
CA TYR A 58 6.85 -10.26 2.67
C TYR A 58 5.54 -9.54 3.01
N PRO A 59 4.48 -10.28 3.40
CA PRO A 59 3.18 -9.70 3.73
C PRO A 59 3.25 -8.64 4.84
N GLU A 60 2.27 -7.73 4.89
CA GLU A 60 2.15 -6.73 5.97
C GLU A 60 2.16 -7.38 7.35
N ALA A 61 1.37 -8.45 7.49
CA ALA A 61 1.20 -9.17 8.74
C ALA A 61 2.53 -9.72 9.28
N ASP A 62 3.40 -10.23 8.40
CA ASP A 62 4.73 -10.69 8.77
C ASP A 62 5.63 -9.53 9.23
N ILE A 63 5.56 -8.38 8.55
CA ILE A 63 6.32 -7.19 8.95
C ILE A 63 5.80 -6.62 10.29
N GLU A 64 4.49 -6.60 10.51
CA GLU A 64 3.89 -6.18 11.78
C GLU A 64 4.29 -7.10 12.93
N THR A 65 4.26 -8.41 12.71
CA THR A 65 4.72 -9.40 13.69
C THR A 65 6.19 -9.19 14.03
N ALA A 66 7.03 -8.97 13.03
CA ALA A 66 8.44 -8.63 13.24
C ALA A 66 8.62 -7.33 14.05
N ARG A 67 7.76 -6.32 13.81
CA ARG A 67 7.77 -5.04 14.52
C ARG A 67 7.35 -5.18 15.98
N GLN A 68 6.36 -6.02 16.26
CA GLN A 68 5.95 -6.36 17.64
C GLN A 68 7.05 -7.10 18.40
N LEU A 69 7.72 -8.07 17.75
CA LEU A 69 8.84 -8.79 18.36
C LEU A 69 10.01 -7.85 18.67
N TYR A 70 10.34 -6.94 17.74
CA TYR A 70 11.36 -5.92 17.96
C TYR A 70 10.97 -4.95 19.09
N SER A 71 9.71 -4.49 19.12
CA SER A 71 9.18 -3.63 20.17
C SER A 71 9.14 -4.32 21.55
N SER A 72 9.10 -5.65 21.60
CA SER A 72 9.24 -6.43 22.85
C SER A 72 10.70 -6.52 23.34
N GLY A 73 11.64 -5.86 22.67
CA GLY A 73 13.05 -5.84 23.05
C GLY A 73 13.89 -6.95 22.40
N MET A 74 13.36 -7.71 21.45
CA MET A 74 14.17 -8.66 20.68
C MET A 74 15.04 -7.91 19.66
N SER A 75 16.27 -8.39 19.45
CA SER A 75 17.13 -7.87 18.40
C SER A 75 16.59 -8.26 17.02
N LEU A 76 16.72 -7.37 16.03
CA LEU A 76 16.32 -7.61 14.64
C LEU A 76 16.92 -8.90 14.04
N LYS A 77 18.10 -9.34 14.51
CA LYS A 77 18.73 -10.59 14.10
C LYS A 77 17.95 -11.81 14.61
N LEU A 78 17.54 -11.79 15.88
CA LEU A 78 16.73 -12.85 16.47
C LEU A 78 15.33 -12.89 15.83
N VAL A 79 14.76 -11.72 15.52
CA VAL A 79 13.49 -11.61 14.80
C VAL A 79 13.60 -12.19 13.38
N ALA A 80 14.71 -11.91 12.69
CA ALA A 80 15.00 -12.47 11.36
C ALA A 80 15.07 -14.00 11.39
N GLU A 81 15.78 -14.58 12.37
CA GLU A 81 15.85 -16.02 12.56
C GLU A 81 14.48 -16.62 12.90
N LYS A 82 13.72 -15.97 13.78
CA LYS A 82 12.42 -16.47 14.25
C LYS A 82 11.32 -16.40 13.18
N MET A 83 11.35 -15.38 12.33
CA MET A 83 10.39 -15.21 11.23
C MET A 83 10.85 -15.91 9.95
N GLU A 84 12.04 -16.52 9.94
CA GLU A 84 12.68 -17.07 8.73
C GLU A 84 12.82 -16.02 7.59
N ILE A 85 12.90 -14.74 7.96
CA ILE A 85 13.05 -13.61 7.04
C ILE A 85 14.52 -13.17 7.05
N PRO A 86 15.19 -12.99 5.90
CA PRO A 86 16.55 -12.50 5.85
C PRO A 86 16.69 -11.15 6.56
N PHE A 87 17.70 -11.02 7.41
CA PHE A 87 17.98 -9.78 8.14
C PHE A 87 18.10 -8.56 7.22
N ALA A 88 18.70 -8.71 6.04
CA ALA A 88 18.81 -7.64 5.05
C ALA A 88 17.43 -7.15 4.56
N SER A 89 16.48 -8.08 4.40
CA SER A 89 15.10 -7.75 4.03
C SER A 89 14.42 -7.01 5.18
N LEU A 90 14.49 -7.52 6.41
CA LEU A 90 13.94 -6.86 7.60
C LEU A 90 14.51 -5.47 7.81
N LYS A 91 15.83 -5.29 7.63
CA LYS A 91 16.48 -3.99 7.79
C LYS A 91 15.86 -2.89 6.90
N ASN A 92 15.53 -3.21 5.65
CA ASN A 92 14.87 -2.28 4.71
C ASN A 92 13.41 -1.90 5.10
N TYR A 93 12.78 -2.61 6.04
CA TYR A 93 11.43 -2.28 6.53
C TYR A 93 11.46 -1.43 7.82
N PHE A 94 12.59 -1.42 8.52
CA PHE A 94 12.78 -0.70 9.78
C PHE A 94 13.58 0.61 9.61
N TYR A 95 14.35 0.74 8.52
CA TYR A 95 15.18 1.89 8.14
C TYR A 95 14.94 2.24 6.67
#